data_AF-A0A2H6NEE7-F1
#
_entry.id   AF-A0A2H6NEE7-F1
#
_cell.length_a   1.000
_cell.length_b   1.000
_cell.length_c   1.000
_cell.angle_alpha   90.00
_cell.angle_beta   90.00
_cell.angle_gamma   90.00
#
_symmetry.space_group_name_H-M   'P 1'
#
loop_
_entity.id
_entity.type
_entity.pdbx_description
1 polymer ?
#
loop_
_entity_poly.entity_id
_entity_poly.type
_entity_poly.pdbx_seq_one_letter_code
_entity_poly.pdbx_strand_id
1 'polypeptide(L)'
;NLPSVGGTSGVAREFMASMTAMYLTQLVSGPTHTGGSTLDLIFVSGQWQSDLKLGEIVIEPLSWSDHSLLRLNFQSATPNRRDAEPLKWFHPRRLMDPDRFQLELGLLPETLT
;
A
#
# COMPACT_ATOMS: atom_id res chain seq x y z
N ASN A 1 -14.76 27.87 -20.30
CA ASN A 1 -14.09 26.59 -20.02
C ASN A 1 -13.62 26.58 -18.57
N LEU A 2 -14.51 26.25 -17.63
CA LEU A 2 -14.08 25.91 -16.26
C LEU A 2 -13.49 24.49 -16.29
N PRO A 3 -12.46 24.18 -15.47
CA PRO A 3 -12.03 22.81 -15.30
C PRO A 3 -13.18 22.05 -14.62
N SER A 4 -13.55 20.92 -15.20
CA SER A 4 -14.46 19.96 -14.56
C SER A 4 -13.80 19.53 -13.25
N VAL A 5 -14.31 20.03 -12.13
CA VAL A 5 -14.06 19.42 -10.82
C VAL A 5 -14.78 18.08 -10.89
N GLY A 6 -14.06 17.06 -11.33
CA GLY A 6 -14.50 15.67 -11.28
C GLY A 6 -14.68 15.31 -9.82
N GLY A 7 -15.91 15.48 -9.30
CA GLY A 7 -16.28 14.99 -8.00
C GLY A 7 -15.92 13.50 -7.92
N THR A 8 -15.27 13.09 -6.83
CA THR A 8 -14.98 11.69 -6.58
C THR A 8 -16.27 10.89 -6.76
N SER A 9 -16.28 9.95 -7.71
CA SER A 9 -17.41 9.05 -7.95
C SER A 9 -17.93 8.48 -6.63
N GLY A 10 -19.24 8.22 -6.49
CA GLY A 10 -19.83 7.68 -5.26
C GLY A 10 -19.09 6.45 -4.72
N VAL A 11 -18.58 5.62 -5.64
CA VAL A 11 -17.73 4.44 -5.34
C VAL A 11 -16.42 4.83 -4.65
N ALA A 12 -15.74 5.88 -5.13
CA ALA A 12 -14.51 6.35 -4.51
C ALA A 12 -14.76 6.89 -3.10
N ARG A 13 -15.90 7.56 -2.88
CA ARG A 13 -16.29 8.04 -1.54
C ARG A 13 -16.56 6.87 -0.59
N GLU A 14 -17.29 5.85 -1.03
CA GLU A 14 -17.57 4.65 -0.24
C GLU A 14 -16.28 3.89 0.08
N PHE A 15 -15.41 3.71 -0.91
CA PHE A 15 -14.11 3.10 -0.73
C PHE A 15 -13.28 3.84 0.34
N MET A 16 -13.18 5.17 0.25
CA MET A 16 -12.48 5.98 1.26
C MET A 16 -13.12 5.90 2.65
N ALA A 17 -14.45 5.83 2.71
CA ALA A 17 -15.17 5.63 3.96
C ALA A 17 -14.85 4.26 4.58
N SER A 18 -14.77 3.20 3.77
CA SER A 18 -14.37 1.87 4.24
C SER A 18 -12.95 1.86 4.79
N MET A 19 -11.99 2.49 4.10
CA MET A 19 -10.60 2.59 4.58
C MET A 19 -10.52 3.34 5.91
N THR A 20 -11.28 4.43 6.04
CA THR A 20 -11.39 5.20 7.29
C THR A 20 -12.01 4.36 8.41
N ALA A 21 -13.07 3.61 8.13
CA ALA A 21 -13.72 2.72 9.10
C ALA A 21 -12.80 1.57 9.57
N MET A 22 -11.87 1.14 8.72
CA MET A 22 -10.81 0.19 9.07
C MET A 22 -9.61 0.83 9.79
N TYR A 23 -9.72 2.10 10.21
CA TYR A 23 -8.65 2.87 10.86
C TYR A 23 -7.37 2.96 10.01
N LEU A 24 -7.54 2.98 8.69
CA LEU A 24 -6.46 3.14 7.74
C LEU A 24 -6.36 4.61 7.29
N THR A 25 -5.14 5.12 7.26
CA THR A 25 -4.80 6.47 6.81
C THR A 25 -4.10 6.41 5.47
N GLN A 26 -4.58 7.19 4.50
CA GLN A 26 -3.93 7.30 3.20
C GLN A 26 -2.64 8.12 3.28
N LEU A 27 -1.55 7.61 2.72
CA LEU A 27 -0.25 8.28 2.70
C LEU A 27 -0.02 9.12 1.44
N VAL A 28 -0.57 8.71 0.31
CA VAL A 28 -0.33 9.34 -1.00
C VAL A 28 -1.58 10.08 -1.43
N SER A 29 -1.51 11.41 -1.53
CA SER A 29 -2.62 12.27 -1.97
C SER A 29 -2.36 13.03 -3.27
N GLY A 30 -1.14 12.93 -3.82
CA GLY A 30 -0.75 13.58 -5.07
C GLY A 30 -1.15 12.77 -6.32
N PRO A 31 -1.07 13.36 -7.52
CA PRO A 31 -1.28 12.65 -8.77
C PRO A 31 -0.31 11.48 -8.92
N THR A 32 -0.83 10.32 -9.26
CA THR A 32 -0.04 9.11 -9.53
C THR A 32 -0.14 8.67 -10.98
N HIS A 33 -1.02 9.31 -11.76
CA HIS A 33 -1.21 9.12 -13.18
C HIS A 33 -1.00 10.44 -13.94
N THR A 34 -0.49 10.37 -15.17
CA THR A 34 -0.24 11.51 -16.05
C THR A 34 -1.48 12.37 -16.34
N GLY A 35 -2.68 11.80 -16.21
CA GLY A 35 -3.95 12.52 -16.29
C GLY A 35 -4.27 13.41 -15.07
N GLY A 36 -3.37 13.51 -14.10
CA GLY A 36 -3.54 14.32 -12.89
C GLY A 36 -4.38 13.64 -11.80
N SER A 37 -4.74 12.38 -11.98
CA SER A 37 -5.53 11.59 -11.01
C SER A 37 -4.64 10.84 -10.03
N THR A 38 -5.19 10.59 -8.84
CA THR A 38 -4.61 9.71 -7.82
C THR A 38 -5.32 8.37 -7.90
N LEU A 39 -4.73 7.42 -8.62
CA LEU A 39 -5.30 6.07 -8.83
C LEU A 39 -4.55 5.02 -8.02
N ASP A 40 -3.23 5.20 -7.85
CA ASP A 40 -2.41 4.39 -6.97
C ASP A 40 -2.49 4.90 -5.53
N LEU A 41 -2.96 4.05 -4.61
CA LEU A 41 -3.27 4.41 -3.22
C LEU A 41 -2.41 3.59 -2.26
N ILE A 42 -1.96 4.21 -1.16
CA ILE A 42 -1.24 3.55 -0.08
C ILE A 42 -1.91 3.91 1.23
N PHE A 43 -2.25 2.89 2.01
CA PHE A 43 -2.89 3.01 3.31
C PHE A 43 -2.03 2.38 4.39
N VAL A 44 -1.98 3.00 5.57
CA VAL A 44 -1.33 2.46 6.77
C VAL A 44 -2.29 2.44 7.94
N SER A 45 -2.16 1.47 8.83
CA SER A 45 -2.92 1.45 10.08
C SER A 45 -2.46 2.57 11.00
N GLY A 46 -3.36 3.09 11.85
CA GLY A 46 -3.00 4.13 12.83
C GLY A 46 -1.88 3.72 13.81
N GLN A 47 -1.66 2.42 14.01
CA GLN A 47 -0.59 1.88 14.88
C GLN A 47 0.79 1.88 14.21
N TRP A 48 0.87 2.05 12.89
CA TRP A 48 2.12 1.99 12.14
C TRP A 48 3.20 2.98 12.65
N GLN A 49 2.80 4.18 13.07
CA GLN A 49 3.75 5.23 13.45
C GLN A 49 4.54 4.94 14.73
N SER A 50 4.07 4.04 15.61
CA SER A 50 4.83 3.62 16.78
C SER A 50 5.98 2.69 16.42
N ASP A 51 5.83 1.92 15.35
CA ASP A 51 6.75 0.82 15.01
C ASP A 51 7.68 1.21 13.85
N LEU A 52 7.25 2.14 12.99
CA LEU A 52 8.03 2.64 11.86
C LEU A 52 7.87 4.14 11.65
N LYS A 53 9.01 4.83 11.59
CA LYS A 53 9.06 6.23 11.16
C LYS A 53 9.04 6.28 9.63
N LEU A 54 7.96 6.82 9.09
CA LEU A 54 7.90 7.13 7.66
C LEU A 54 8.77 8.36 7.40
N GLY A 55 9.76 8.20 6.54
CA GLY A 55 10.57 9.28 5.99
C GLY A 55 9.87 9.93 4.80
N GLU A 56 10.64 10.21 3.75
CA GLU A 56 10.10 10.82 2.54
C GLU A 56 9.24 9.84 1.71
N ILE A 57 8.14 10.35 1.17
CA ILE A 57 7.37 9.71 0.11
C ILE A 57 7.66 10.48 -1.17
N VAL A 58 8.19 9.79 -2.17
CA VAL A 58 8.51 10.38 -3.49
C VAL A 58 7.59 9.78 -4.54
N ILE A 59 7.06 10.65 -5.40
CA ILE A 59 6.29 10.27 -6.59
C ILE A 59 7.14 10.65 -7.80
N GLU A 60 7.71 9.66 -8.49
CA GLU A 60 8.64 9.87 -9.61
C GLU A 60 7.96 9.50 -10.94
N PRO A 61 7.98 10.37 -11.97
CA PRO A 61 7.42 10.02 -13.28
C PRO A 61 8.27 8.94 -13.96
N LEU A 62 7.61 8.02 -14.66
CA LEU A 62 8.28 6.98 -15.45
C LEU A 62 8.17 7.29 -16.94
N SER A 63 9.26 7.14 -17.69
CA SER A 63 9.28 7.44 -19.12
C SER A 63 8.53 6.43 -19.99
N TRP A 64 8.16 5.28 -19.42
CA TRP A 64 7.60 4.12 -20.12
C TRP A 64 6.21 3.74 -19.61
N SER A 65 5.64 4.50 -18.67
CA SER A 65 4.31 4.29 -18.12
C SER A 65 3.60 5.62 -17.95
N ASP A 66 2.28 5.61 -18.08
CA ASP A 66 1.40 6.71 -17.71
C ASP A 66 1.15 6.81 -16.20
N HIS A 67 1.66 5.85 -15.41
CA HIS A 67 1.73 5.87 -13.95
C HIS A 67 3.10 6.35 -13.45
N SER A 68 3.11 6.87 -12.22
CA SER A 68 4.31 7.29 -11.50
C SER A 68 4.77 6.21 -10.51
N LEU A 69 6.08 6.12 -10.29
CA LEU A 69 6.67 5.28 -9.26
C LEU A 69 6.43 5.92 -7.88
N LEU A 70 5.84 5.17 -6.96
CA LEU A 70 5.73 5.54 -5.55
C LEU A 70 6.89 4.93 -4.76
N ARG A 71 7.75 5.78 -4.20
CA ARG A 71 8.87 5.36 -3.34
C ARG A 71 8.62 5.84 -1.92
N LEU A 72 8.63 4.89 -0.98
CA LEU A 72 8.46 5.15 0.45
C LEU A 72 9.75 4.82 1.18
N ASN A 73 10.27 5.78 1.92
CA ASN A 73 11.42 5.58 2.78
C ASN A 73 10.95 5.27 4.21
N PHE A 74 11.31 4.10 4.70
CA PHE A 74 10.97 3.65 6.05
C PHE A 74 12.22 3.69 6.93
N GLN A 75 12.27 4.67 7.83
CA GLN A 75 13.34 4.82 8.80
C GLN A 75 13.04 3.92 10.00
N SER A 76 13.42 2.64 9.91
CA SER A 76 13.37 1.78 11.09
C SER A 76 14.41 2.28 12.11
N ALA A 77 14.03 2.49 13.37
CA ALA A 77 14.91 1.99 14.42
C ALA A 77 14.95 0.48 14.20
N THR A 78 16.15 -0.12 14.13
CA THR A 78 16.35 -1.56 13.90
C THR A 78 15.17 -2.36 14.43
N PRO A 79 14.47 -3.16 13.60
CA PRO A 79 13.29 -3.89 14.07
C PRO A 79 13.73 -4.64 15.33
N ASN A 80 13.03 -4.40 16.44
CA ASN A 80 13.33 -5.07 17.70
C ASN A 80 13.00 -6.56 17.50
N ARG A 81 13.97 -7.27 16.93
CA ARG A 81 13.88 -8.60 16.28
C ARG A 81 13.74 -9.72 17.31
N ARG A 82 13.09 -9.47 18.44
CA ARG A 82 12.99 -10.48 19.49
C ARG A 82 11.83 -11.43 19.27
N ASP A 83 10.74 -11.00 18.62
CA ASP A 83 9.50 -11.80 18.54
C ASP A 83 8.81 -11.88 17.17
N ALA A 84 9.38 -11.30 16.09
CA ALA A 84 8.80 -11.36 14.75
C ALA A 84 9.42 -12.51 13.93
N GLU A 85 8.57 -13.31 13.26
CA GLU A 85 9.02 -14.33 12.32
C GLU A 85 10.06 -13.78 11.33
N PRO A 86 11.05 -14.59 10.91
CA PRO A 86 12.05 -14.14 9.94
C PRO A 86 11.37 -13.67 8.65
N LEU A 87 11.84 -12.52 8.14
CA LEU A 87 11.40 -11.98 6.86
C LEU A 87 11.45 -13.07 5.77
N LYS A 88 10.28 -13.43 5.23
CA LYS A 88 10.16 -14.47 4.22
C LYS A 88 10.33 -13.87 2.83
N TRP A 89 11.42 -14.25 2.16
CA TRP A 89 11.70 -13.84 0.80
C TRP A 89 11.05 -14.83 -0.18
N PHE A 90 10.21 -14.32 -1.07
CA PHE A 90 9.55 -15.13 -2.09
C PHE A 90 10.10 -14.81 -3.47
N HIS A 91 10.38 -15.85 -4.26
CA HIS A 91 10.73 -15.68 -5.66
C HIS A 91 9.42 -15.52 -6.47
N PRO A 92 9.24 -14.48 -7.31
CA PRO A 92 7.98 -14.23 -8.03
C PRO A 92 7.43 -15.44 -8.79
N ARG A 93 8.30 -16.20 -9.48
CA ARG A 93 7.92 -17.47 -10.13
C ARG A 93 7.28 -18.52 -9.20
N ARG A 94 7.55 -18.50 -7.90
CA ARG A 94 6.96 -19.41 -6.91
C ARG A 94 5.61 -18.92 -6.39
N LEU A 95 5.36 -17.61 -6.44
CA LEU A 95 4.07 -17.00 -6.09
C LEU A 95 3.01 -17.18 -7.19
N MET A 96 3.42 -17.38 -8.44
CA MET A 96 2.52 -17.61 -9.57
C MET A 96 2.03 -19.08 -9.67
N ASP A 97 2.60 -19.98 -8.87
CA ASP A 97 2.14 -21.36 -8.71
C ASP A 97 1.19 -21.38 -7.49
N PRO A 98 -0.12 -21.61 -7.68
CA PRO A 98 -1.11 -21.47 -6.62
C PRO A 98 -0.90 -22.45 -5.47
N ASP A 99 -0.42 -23.66 -5.75
CA ASP A 99 -0.17 -24.69 -4.72
C ASP A 99 1.08 -24.32 -3.90
N ARG A 100 2.13 -23.84 -4.58
CA ARG A 100 3.33 -23.35 -3.90
C ARG A 100 3.07 -22.08 -3.12
N PHE A 101 2.26 -21.16 -3.65
CA PHE A 101 1.88 -19.92 -2.98
C PHE A 101 1.18 -20.20 -1.65
N GLN A 102 0.23 -21.12 -1.62
CA GLN A 102 -0.46 -21.52 -0.39
C GLN A 102 0.50 -22.16 0.62
N LEU A 103 1.39 -23.05 0.17
CA LEU A 103 2.44 -23.62 1.03
C LEU A 103 3.39 -22.55 1.59
N GLU A 104 3.72 -21.55 0.77
CA GLU A 104 4.59 -20.42 1.13
C GLU A 104 3.88 -19.40 2.04
N LEU A 105 2.55 -19.30 2.04
CA LEU A 105 1.80 -18.51 3.02
C LEU A 105 1.71 -19.18 4.40
N GLY A 106 1.90 -20.51 4.48
CA GLY A 106 1.72 -21.28 5.70
C GLY A 106 0.24 -21.55 6.01
N LEU A 107 -0.04 -22.28 7.11
CA LEU A 107 -1.40 -22.44 7.60
C LEU A 107 -1.92 -21.08 8.07
N LEU A 108 -2.98 -20.57 7.43
CA LEU A 108 -3.70 -19.42 7.97
C LEU A 108 -4.17 -19.78 9.39
N PRO A 109 -3.96 -18.91 10.40
CA PRO A 109 -4.43 -19.18 11.74
C PRO A 109 -5.92 -19.52 11.74
N GLU A 110 -6.31 -20.62 12.38
CA GLU A 110 -7.71 -21.07 12.52
C GLU A 110 -8.61 -20.01 13.19
N THR A 111 -8.04 -18.93 13.72
CA THR A 111 -8.76 -17.80 14.29
C THR A 111 -9.44 -16.89 13.25
N LEU A 112 -9.31 -17.18 11.95
CA LEU A 112 -9.95 -16.43 10.85
C LEU A 112 -11.15 -17.17 10.20
N THR A 113 -11.56 -18.31 10.75
CA THR A 113 -12.77 -19.06 10.33
C THR A 113 -13.89 -19.00 11.36
#